data_AF-A0A9X3EMR8-F1
#
_entry.id   AF-A0A9X3EMR8-F1
#
_cell.length_a   1.000
_cell.length_b   1.000
_cell.length_c   1.000
_cell.angle_alpha   90.00
_cell.angle_beta   90.00
_cell.angle_gamma   90.00
#
_symmetry.space_group_name_H-M   'P 1'
#
loop_
_entity.id
_entity.type
_entity.pdbx_description
1 polymer ?
#
loop_
_entity_poly.entity_id
_entity_poly.type
_entity_poly.pdbx_seq_one_letter_code
_entity_poly.pdbx_strand_id
1 'polypeptide(L)'
;MTDDLPPNALPDLDLGRRFILTCAVPGDVFQCGVTGSHDYGFSSPDSDLDLKGVFIAPTRALLGLRRPNDAVERLTVFEGLECDLSLTEVGRALSLLLAGNGNMIERLLTPFQLYESPEIEELQALARGAVSRRFIRHYQGFFRGMCREHDREPVPRAKSLLYAYRVALTGVHLLRTGELEADLRRLAPLYGYDDALSLIRIKVEGAEKGAVSQEIDALHRAAWPRLEADLQAALEHSPLPDDPPNEVACEAWLVELRRRRL
;
A
#
# COMPACT_ATOMS: atom_id res chain seq x y z
N MET A 1 -15.11 16.53 13.77
CA MET A 1 -15.90 15.90 12.69
C MET A 1 -15.59 14.41 12.49
N THR A 2 -14.62 13.82 13.19
CA THR A 2 -14.25 12.39 13.08
C THR A 2 -15.17 11.42 13.83
N ASP A 3 -15.96 11.89 14.81
CA ASP A 3 -16.75 11.05 15.72
C ASP A 3 -18.00 10.40 15.09
N ASP A 4 -18.34 10.71 13.84
CA ASP A 4 -19.54 10.18 13.14
C ASP A 4 -19.19 9.34 11.89
N LEU A 5 -17.95 8.86 11.79
CA LEU A 5 -17.58 7.93 10.71
C LEU A 5 -17.89 6.49 11.09
N PRO A 6 -18.38 5.66 10.15
CA PRO A 6 -18.49 4.23 10.38
C PRO A 6 -17.12 3.66 10.76
N PRO A 7 -17.09 2.63 11.62
CA PRO A 7 -15.83 2.02 12.04
C PRO A 7 -15.09 1.44 10.83
N ASN A 8 -13.77 1.65 10.79
CA ASN A 8 -12.91 0.93 9.85
C ASN A 8 -12.86 -0.53 10.31
N ALA A 9 -13.42 -1.44 9.51
CA ALA A 9 -13.42 -2.86 9.82
C ALA A 9 -11.96 -3.36 9.94
N LEU A 10 -11.68 -4.16 10.96
CA LEU A 10 -10.35 -4.76 11.13
C LEU A 10 -10.23 -6.03 10.26
N PRO A 11 -9.07 -6.28 9.64
CA PRO A 11 -8.90 -7.47 8.82
C PRO A 11 -8.75 -8.73 9.67
N ASP A 12 -9.21 -9.87 9.14
CA ASP A 12 -9.00 -11.19 9.75
C ASP A 12 -7.58 -11.71 9.43
N LEU A 13 -6.64 -11.39 10.33
CA LEU A 13 -5.24 -11.80 10.20
C LEU A 13 -5.06 -13.33 10.30
N ASP A 14 -5.91 -14.02 11.05
CA ASP A 14 -5.83 -15.47 11.22
C ASP A 14 -6.29 -16.21 9.97
N LEU A 15 -7.36 -15.75 9.31
CA LEU A 15 -7.75 -16.22 7.99
C LEU A 15 -6.62 -15.99 6.98
N GLY A 16 -5.99 -14.81 7.00
CA GLY A 16 -4.83 -14.52 6.16
C GLY A 16 -3.67 -15.50 6.35
N ARG A 17 -3.32 -15.83 7.60
CA ARG A 17 -2.30 -16.84 7.91
C ARG A 17 -2.68 -18.22 7.37
N ARG A 18 -3.93 -18.66 7.58
CA ARG A 18 -4.42 -19.95 7.06
C ARG A 18 -4.39 -19.99 5.52
N PHE A 19 -4.80 -18.91 4.87
CA PHE A 19 -4.82 -18.83 3.40
C PHE A 19 -3.43 -18.96 2.79
N ILE A 20 -2.42 -18.27 3.34
CA ILE A 20 -1.04 -18.34 2.86
C ILE A 20 -0.49 -19.77 2.90
N LEU A 21 -0.83 -20.56 3.94
CA LEU A 21 -0.41 -21.97 4.05
C LEU A 21 -0.96 -22.86 2.93
N THR A 22 -2.02 -22.44 2.24
CA THR A 22 -2.58 -23.16 1.08
C THR A 22 -1.91 -22.81 -0.24
N CYS A 23 -1.09 -21.76 -0.27
CA CYS A 23 -0.49 -21.22 -1.48
C CYS A 23 0.88 -21.88 -1.76
N ALA A 24 1.09 -22.30 -3.01
CA ALA A 24 2.39 -22.78 -3.45
C ALA A 24 3.33 -21.59 -3.71
N VAL A 25 4.38 -21.46 -2.91
CA VAL A 25 5.38 -20.38 -3.02
C VAL A 25 6.75 -20.99 -3.35
N PRO A 26 7.55 -20.40 -4.26
CA PRO A 26 8.89 -20.91 -4.63
C PRO A 26 9.95 -20.86 -3.51
N GLY A 27 9.57 -20.54 -2.28
CA GLY A 27 10.44 -20.33 -1.14
C GLY A 27 9.62 -20.00 0.11
N ASP A 28 10.28 -19.47 1.14
CA ASP A 28 9.66 -19.21 2.43
C ASP A 28 9.04 -17.81 2.47
N VAL A 29 7.74 -17.73 2.73
CA VAL A 29 7.10 -16.46 3.10
C VAL A 29 7.50 -16.12 4.53
N PHE A 30 8.20 -15.01 4.72
CA PHE A 30 8.63 -14.59 6.07
C PHE A 30 8.00 -13.27 6.49
N GLN A 31 7.51 -12.45 5.56
CA GLN A 31 6.79 -11.21 5.85
C GLN A 31 5.51 -11.18 5.02
N CYS A 32 4.40 -10.83 5.65
CA CYS A 32 3.15 -10.51 4.95
C CYS A 32 2.29 -9.65 5.86
N GLY A 33 1.59 -8.68 5.29
CA GLY A 33 0.62 -7.87 5.98
C GLY A 33 -0.63 -7.65 5.14
N VAL A 34 -1.69 -7.17 5.79
CA VAL A 34 -2.89 -6.71 5.09
C VAL A 34 -2.72 -5.24 4.72
N THR A 35 -3.03 -4.91 3.47
CA THR A 35 -3.02 -3.52 2.97
C THR A 35 -4.43 -3.16 2.49
N GLY A 36 -4.55 -2.32 1.46
CA GLY A 36 -5.84 -2.07 0.83
C GLY A 36 -6.76 -1.25 1.73
N SER A 37 -8.06 -1.44 1.58
CA SER A 37 -9.05 -0.59 2.28
C SER A 37 -8.93 -0.62 3.81
N HIS A 38 -8.42 -1.72 4.37
CA HIS A 38 -8.13 -1.86 5.81
C HIS A 38 -7.07 -0.87 6.27
N ASP A 39 -5.97 -0.77 5.53
CA ASP A 39 -4.85 0.16 5.80
C ASP A 39 -5.22 1.61 5.46
N TYR A 40 -6.02 1.80 4.41
CA TYR A 40 -6.39 3.14 3.94
C TYR A 40 -7.52 3.81 4.74
N GLY A 41 -8.12 3.11 5.70
CA GLY A 41 -9.11 3.68 6.62
C GLY A 41 -10.54 3.70 6.09
N PHE A 42 -10.88 2.85 5.12
CA PHE A 42 -12.24 2.81 4.57
C PHE A 42 -12.69 1.38 4.23
N SER A 43 -12.27 0.38 5.02
CA SER A 43 -12.81 -0.98 4.90
C SER A 43 -14.27 -1.04 5.36
N SER A 44 -15.01 -1.94 4.74
CA SER A 44 -16.36 -2.38 5.11
C SER A 44 -16.30 -3.84 5.58
N PRO A 45 -17.32 -4.37 6.29
CA PRO A 45 -17.31 -5.75 6.78
C PRO A 45 -17.15 -6.83 5.70
N ASP A 46 -17.47 -6.51 4.45
CA ASP A 46 -17.36 -7.36 3.27
C ASP A 46 -16.10 -7.05 2.42
N SER A 47 -15.17 -6.23 2.92
CA SER A 47 -13.96 -5.88 2.17
C SER A 47 -13.00 -7.07 2.04
N ASP A 48 -12.45 -7.21 0.84
CA ASP A 48 -11.47 -8.25 0.49
C ASP A 48 -10.21 -8.18 1.36
N LEU A 49 -9.52 -9.32 1.48
CA LEU A 49 -8.26 -9.42 2.21
C LEU A 49 -7.08 -9.23 1.25
N ASP A 50 -6.60 -7.98 1.16
CA ASP A 50 -5.43 -7.57 0.38
C ASP A 50 -4.11 -7.99 1.07
N LEU A 51 -3.68 -9.24 0.87
CA LEU A 51 -2.48 -9.82 1.47
C LEU A 51 -1.26 -9.52 0.62
N LYS A 52 -0.36 -8.68 1.13
CA LYS A 52 0.83 -8.25 0.41
C LYS A 52 2.06 -8.64 1.22
N GLY A 53 3.02 -9.34 0.61
CA GLY A 53 4.14 -9.91 1.37
C GLY A 53 5.43 -10.13 0.60
N VAL A 54 6.41 -10.67 1.31
CA VAL A 54 7.75 -10.96 0.80
C VAL A 54 8.12 -12.40 1.14
N PHE A 55 8.66 -13.09 0.13
CA PHE A 55 9.24 -14.41 0.30
C PHE A 55 10.73 -14.40 -0.05
N ILE A 56 11.46 -15.40 0.42
CA ILE A 56 12.85 -15.61 0.02
C ILE A 56 12.97 -16.94 -0.71
N ALA A 57 13.44 -16.86 -1.95
CA ALA A 57 13.74 -18.04 -2.74
C ALA A 57 14.98 -18.77 -2.19
N PRO A 58 15.09 -20.10 -2.34
CA PRO A 58 16.28 -20.84 -1.96
C PRO A 58 17.52 -20.25 -2.62
N THR A 59 18.54 -19.88 -1.82
CA THR A 59 19.74 -19.19 -2.31
C THR A 59 20.41 -19.93 -3.46
N ARG A 60 20.49 -21.27 -3.39
CA ARG A 60 21.05 -22.11 -4.46
C ARG A 60 20.30 -21.98 -5.80
N ALA A 61 18.98 -21.78 -5.77
CA ALA A 61 18.17 -21.65 -6.98
C ALA A 61 18.43 -20.32 -7.73
N LEU A 62 18.85 -19.28 -7.01
CA LEU A 62 19.19 -17.97 -7.60
C LEU A 62 20.53 -17.98 -8.36
N LEU A 63 21.43 -18.92 -8.02
CA LEU A 63 22.74 -19.10 -8.64
C LEU A 63 22.69 -19.97 -9.90
N GLY A 64 21.57 -20.66 -10.15
CA GLY A 64 21.40 -21.53 -11.31
C GLY A 64 21.05 -20.78 -12.60
N LEU A 65 21.13 -21.49 -13.74
CA LEU A 65 20.77 -20.96 -15.06
C LEU A 65 19.28 -20.58 -15.20
N ARG A 66 18.42 -21.23 -14.41
CA ARG A 66 16.97 -20.94 -14.35
C ARG A 66 16.67 -20.37 -12.98
N ARG A 67 16.43 -19.06 -12.93
CA ARG A 67 16.01 -18.39 -11.70
C ARG A 67 14.53 -18.68 -11.42
N PRO A 68 14.13 -18.80 -10.15
CA PRO A 68 12.72 -18.89 -9.78
C PRO A 68 11.97 -17.60 -10.14
N ASN A 69 10.66 -17.70 -10.30
CA ASN A 69 9.79 -16.52 -10.40
C ASN A 69 9.95 -15.66 -9.15
N ASP A 70 9.99 -14.34 -9.34
CA ASP A 70 10.16 -13.35 -8.27
C ASP A 70 8.82 -12.77 -7.77
N ALA A 71 7.70 -13.26 -8.31
CA ALA A 71 6.35 -12.87 -7.94
C ALA A 71 5.42 -14.07 -7.85
N VAL A 72 4.49 -14.03 -6.89
CA VAL A 72 3.38 -14.97 -6.76
C VAL A 72 2.11 -14.16 -6.56
N GLU A 73 1.10 -14.42 -7.38
CA GLU A 73 -0.21 -13.78 -7.30
C GLU A 73 -1.29 -14.85 -7.16
N ARG A 74 -2.25 -14.63 -6.27
CA ARG A 74 -3.37 -15.53 -6.04
C ARG A 74 -4.60 -14.73 -5.61
N LEU A 75 -5.60 -14.72 -6.48
CA LEU A 75 -6.93 -14.17 -6.21
C LEU A 75 -7.94 -15.32 -6.16
N THR A 76 -8.58 -15.52 -5.01
CA THR A 76 -9.63 -16.55 -4.84
C THR A 76 -10.48 -16.26 -3.62
N VAL A 77 -11.68 -16.84 -3.58
CA VAL A 77 -12.47 -16.92 -2.35
C VAL A 77 -11.92 -18.07 -1.48
N PHE A 78 -11.63 -17.77 -0.21
CA PHE A 78 -11.18 -18.71 0.81
C PHE A 78 -11.99 -18.49 2.09
N GLU A 79 -12.56 -19.56 2.65
CA GLU A 79 -13.43 -19.50 3.85
C GLU A 79 -14.57 -18.45 3.74
N GLY A 80 -15.05 -18.18 2.52
CA GLY A 80 -16.14 -17.23 2.26
C GLY A 80 -15.70 -15.77 2.06
N LEU A 81 -14.39 -15.48 2.11
CA LEU A 81 -13.83 -14.15 1.89
C LEU A 81 -12.94 -14.13 0.63
N GLU A 82 -13.04 -13.09 -0.20
CA GLU A 82 -12.10 -12.88 -1.30
C GLU A 82 -10.72 -12.49 -0.75
N CYS A 83 -9.68 -13.22 -1.15
CA CYS A 83 -8.31 -12.99 -0.74
C CYS A 83 -7.45 -12.71 -1.98
N ASP A 84 -6.78 -11.55 -1.98
CA ASP A 84 -5.83 -11.15 -3.03
C ASP A 84 -4.40 -11.16 -2.47
N LEU A 85 -3.72 -12.30 -2.64
CA LEU A 85 -2.32 -12.46 -2.26
C LEU A 85 -1.40 -12.01 -3.38
N SER A 86 -0.47 -11.11 -3.04
CA SER A 86 0.69 -10.78 -3.88
C SER A 86 1.97 -10.85 -3.07
N LEU A 87 2.85 -11.78 -3.43
CA LEU A 87 4.16 -11.96 -2.82
C LEU A 87 5.27 -11.57 -3.80
N THR A 88 6.36 -11.02 -3.28
CA THR A 88 7.52 -10.63 -4.07
C THR A 88 8.80 -11.20 -3.44
N GLU A 89 9.73 -11.69 -4.25
CA GLU A 89 11.01 -12.19 -3.74
C GLU A 89 11.80 -11.03 -3.12
N VAL A 90 12.49 -11.28 -2.00
CA VAL A 90 13.11 -10.25 -1.15
C VAL A 90 14.11 -9.34 -1.88
N GLY A 91 14.91 -9.87 -2.80
CA GLY A 91 15.81 -9.05 -3.62
C GLY A 91 15.04 -8.12 -4.55
N ARG A 92 13.99 -8.63 -5.19
CA ARG A 92 13.08 -7.79 -6.01
C ARG A 92 12.35 -6.76 -5.16
N ALA A 93 11.92 -7.12 -3.95
CA ALA A 93 11.24 -6.22 -3.02
C ALA A 93 12.14 -5.04 -2.62
N LEU A 94 13.39 -5.32 -2.21
CA LEU A 94 14.37 -4.27 -1.89
C LEU A 94 14.69 -3.38 -3.10
N SER A 95 14.79 -3.98 -4.30
CA SER A 95 15.01 -3.21 -5.54
C SER A 95 13.86 -2.25 -5.83
N LEU A 96 12.61 -2.69 -5.63
CA LEU A 96 11.42 -1.84 -5.80
C LEU A 96 11.34 -0.75 -4.73
N LEU A 97 11.65 -1.08 -3.48
CA LEU A 97 11.72 -0.12 -2.38
C LEU A 97 12.72 1.00 -2.69
N LEU A 98 13.96 0.65 -3.07
CA LEU A 98 15.02 1.62 -3.42
C LEU A 98 14.71 2.43 -4.69
N ALA A 99 13.82 1.91 -5.55
CA ALA A 99 13.32 2.65 -6.72
C ALA A 99 12.21 3.67 -6.36
N GLY A 100 11.75 3.71 -5.11
CA GLY A 100 10.67 4.59 -4.63
C GLY A 100 9.27 4.04 -4.90
N ASN A 101 9.08 2.71 -4.83
CA ASN A 101 7.77 2.10 -5.06
C ASN A 101 6.87 2.22 -3.80
N GLY A 102 5.83 3.06 -3.88
CA GLY A 102 4.86 3.30 -2.79
C GLY A 102 4.12 2.03 -2.33
N ASN A 103 3.68 1.19 -3.26
CA ASN A 103 3.05 -0.10 -2.91
C ASN A 103 4.01 -1.01 -2.10
N MET A 104 5.32 -0.96 -2.34
CA MET A 104 6.29 -1.76 -1.59
C MET A 104 6.49 -1.23 -0.18
N ILE A 105 6.62 0.08 0.02
CA ILE A 105 6.76 0.64 1.37
C ILE A 105 5.47 0.46 2.18
N GLU A 106 4.29 0.63 1.57
CA GLU A 106 2.99 0.37 2.21
C GLU A 106 2.86 -1.09 2.65
N ARG A 107 3.24 -2.04 1.79
CA ARG A 107 3.30 -3.47 2.13
C ARG A 107 4.19 -3.78 3.33
N LEU A 108 5.38 -3.16 3.40
CA LEU A 108 6.36 -3.47 4.44
C LEU A 108 5.98 -2.82 5.77
N LEU A 109 5.36 -1.64 5.73
CA LEU A 109 5.12 -0.80 6.90
C LEU A 109 3.66 -0.77 7.36
N THR A 110 2.74 -1.51 6.71
CA THR A 110 1.36 -1.67 7.18
C THR A 110 1.33 -2.09 8.66
N PRO A 111 0.41 -1.52 9.48
CA PRO A 111 0.23 -1.92 10.87
C PRO A 111 -0.39 -3.33 11.01
N PHE A 112 -0.90 -3.92 9.92
CA PHE A 112 -1.60 -5.21 9.94
C PHE A 112 -0.70 -6.38 9.54
N GLN A 113 0.45 -6.53 10.20
CA GLN A 113 1.39 -7.62 9.94
C GLN A 113 0.80 -8.98 10.38
N LEU A 114 0.97 -10.01 9.56
CA LEU A 114 0.57 -11.39 9.90
C LEU A 114 1.62 -12.09 10.76
N TYR A 115 2.88 -11.70 10.65
CA TYR A 115 3.98 -12.36 11.34
C TYR A 115 4.82 -11.33 12.08
N GLU A 116 5.51 -11.78 13.11
CA GLU A 116 6.47 -10.98 13.87
C GLU A 116 7.78 -11.79 13.95
N SER A 117 8.89 -11.16 13.57
CA SER A 117 10.22 -11.73 13.70
C SER A 117 11.28 -10.63 13.66
N PRO A 118 12.49 -10.87 14.21
CA PRO A 118 13.60 -9.92 14.09
C PRO A 118 13.93 -9.55 12.64
N GLU A 119 13.83 -10.50 11.69
CA GLU A 119 14.04 -10.21 10.26
C GLU A 119 13.00 -9.24 9.69
N ILE A 120 11.76 -9.28 10.17
CA ILE A 120 10.72 -8.33 9.76
C ILE A 120 11.03 -6.95 10.31
N GLU A 121 11.42 -6.85 11.59
CA GLU A 121 11.80 -5.58 12.20
C GLU A 121 13.01 -4.94 11.48
N GLU A 122 14.04 -5.74 11.16
CA GLU A 122 15.18 -5.33 10.35
C GLU A 122 14.75 -4.81 8.97
N LEU A 123 13.88 -5.54 8.27
CA LEU A 123 13.36 -5.15 6.95
C LEU A 123 12.53 -3.86 7.01
N GLN A 124 11.72 -3.69 8.05
CA GLN A 124 10.93 -2.48 8.27
C GLN A 124 11.83 -1.28 8.58
N ALA A 125 12.90 -1.47 9.36
CA ALA A 125 13.89 -0.43 9.60
C ALA A 125 14.58 0.01 8.29
N LEU A 126 14.93 -0.95 7.41
CA LEU A 126 15.46 -0.64 6.07
C LEU A 126 14.44 0.09 5.20
N ALA A 127 13.16 -0.28 5.25
CA ALA A 127 12.09 0.40 4.52
C ALA A 127 11.94 1.86 4.95
N ARG A 128 11.96 2.14 6.26
CA ARG A 128 11.95 3.52 6.79
C ARG A 128 13.21 4.29 6.38
N GLY A 129 14.38 3.65 6.43
CA GLY A 129 15.64 4.26 6.02
C GLY A 129 15.76 4.53 4.51
N ALA A 130 14.93 3.91 3.67
CA ALA A 130 14.95 4.07 2.22
C ALA A 130 14.06 5.23 1.71
N VAL A 131 13.31 5.89 2.61
CA VAL A 131 12.42 7.00 2.25
C VAL A 131 13.23 8.15 1.65
N SER A 132 12.84 8.57 0.44
CA SER A 132 13.53 9.57 -0.38
C SER A 132 12.56 10.24 -1.35
N ARG A 133 13.01 11.29 -2.05
CA ARG A 133 12.21 11.99 -3.05
C ARG A 133 11.84 11.09 -4.24
N ARG A 134 12.51 9.94 -4.45
CA ARG A 134 12.16 8.96 -5.49
C ARG A 134 10.70 8.49 -5.45
N PHE A 135 10.08 8.47 -4.26
CA PHE A 135 8.69 8.03 -4.08
C PHE A 135 7.66 8.91 -4.80
N ILE A 136 7.99 10.17 -5.12
CA ILE A 136 7.07 11.07 -5.83
C ILE A 136 6.56 10.48 -7.14
N ARG A 137 7.43 9.78 -7.89
CA ARG A 137 7.08 9.21 -9.20
C ARG A 137 5.95 8.19 -9.08
N HIS A 138 5.98 7.41 -8.00
CA HIS A 138 4.93 6.44 -7.72
C HIS A 138 3.63 7.15 -7.36
N TYR A 139 3.65 8.03 -6.36
CA TYR A 139 2.43 8.67 -5.86
C TYR A 139 1.76 9.59 -6.89
N GLN A 140 2.52 10.40 -7.65
CA GLN A 140 1.96 11.19 -8.76
C GLN A 140 1.43 10.30 -9.89
N GLY A 141 2.19 9.26 -10.27
CA GLY A 141 1.80 8.35 -11.34
C GLY A 141 0.51 7.60 -11.00
N PHE A 142 0.40 7.12 -9.76
CA PHE A 142 -0.77 6.40 -9.26
C PHE A 142 -1.96 7.35 -9.10
N PHE A 143 -1.77 8.53 -8.50
CA PHE A 143 -2.84 9.55 -8.41
C PHE A 143 -3.46 9.86 -9.78
N ARG A 144 -2.64 10.21 -10.77
CA ARG A 144 -3.11 10.47 -12.13
C ARG A 144 -3.75 9.23 -12.78
N GLY A 145 -3.27 8.04 -12.42
CA GLY A 145 -3.88 6.77 -12.81
C GLY A 145 -5.31 6.62 -12.30
N MET A 146 -5.52 6.89 -11.01
CA MET A 146 -6.85 6.85 -10.37
C MET A 146 -7.80 7.88 -10.96
N CYS A 147 -7.34 9.12 -11.22
CA CYS A 147 -8.17 10.11 -11.90
C CYS A 147 -8.62 9.61 -13.29
N ARG A 148 -7.70 9.06 -14.09
CA ARG A 148 -8.01 8.53 -15.42
C ARG A 148 -8.92 7.30 -15.39
N GLU A 149 -8.75 6.43 -14.40
CA GLU A 149 -9.59 5.26 -14.22
C GLU A 149 -11.01 5.68 -13.85
N HIS A 150 -11.14 6.60 -12.89
CA HIS A 150 -12.41 7.17 -12.48
C HIS A 150 -13.15 7.85 -13.64
N ASP A 151 -12.46 8.66 -14.45
CA ASP A 151 -13.05 9.32 -15.62
C ASP A 151 -13.60 8.34 -16.68
N ARG A 152 -13.15 7.07 -16.67
CA ARG A 152 -13.61 6.02 -17.59
C ARG A 152 -14.73 5.18 -17.00
N GLU A 153 -15.04 5.32 -15.71
CA GLU A 153 -16.12 4.56 -15.09
C GLU A 153 -17.48 5.04 -15.63
N PRO A 154 -18.36 4.12 -16.07
CA PRO A 154 -19.68 4.50 -16.58
C PRO A 154 -20.60 5.06 -15.47
N VAL A 155 -20.32 4.68 -14.22
CA VAL A 155 -21.01 5.16 -13.02
C VAL A 155 -19.93 5.60 -12.04
N PRO A 156 -19.92 6.86 -11.59
CA PRO A 156 -18.92 7.33 -10.64
C PRO A 156 -19.13 6.67 -9.27
N ARG A 157 -18.04 6.22 -8.66
CA ARG A 157 -18.07 5.51 -7.37
C ARG A 157 -17.20 6.20 -6.33
N ALA A 158 -17.66 6.17 -5.08
CA ALA A 158 -16.91 6.68 -3.93
C ALA A 158 -15.54 6.01 -3.79
N LYS A 159 -15.44 4.69 -4.08
CA LYS A 159 -14.19 3.92 -3.99
C LYS A 159 -13.08 4.54 -4.85
N SER A 160 -13.35 4.84 -6.12
CA SER A 160 -12.31 5.39 -7.02
C SER A 160 -11.91 6.82 -6.64
N LEU A 161 -12.84 7.65 -6.16
CA LEU A 161 -12.52 8.97 -5.58
C LEU A 161 -11.65 8.85 -4.32
N LEU A 162 -12.00 7.96 -3.38
CA LEU A 162 -11.21 7.68 -2.17
C LEU A 162 -9.79 7.26 -2.51
N TYR A 163 -9.62 6.43 -3.55
CA TYR A 163 -8.30 6.00 -4.01
C TYR A 163 -7.45 7.15 -4.56
N ALA A 164 -8.07 8.15 -5.21
CA ALA A 164 -7.36 9.35 -5.63
C ALA A 164 -6.89 10.20 -4.42
N TYR A 165 -7.75 10.40 -3.43
CA TYR A 165 -7.36 11.11 -2.20
C TYR A 165 -6.26 10.39 -1.43
N ARG A 166 -6.45 9.09 -1.12
CA ARG A 166 -5.54 8.35 -0.26
C ARG A 166 -4.13 8.35 -0.83
N VAL A 167 -3.98 8.08 -2.13
CA VAL A 167 -2.65 7.98 -2.73
C VAL A 167 -1.95 9.34 -2.80
N ALA A 168 -2.69 10.41 -3.09
CA ALA A 168 -2.13 11.75 -3.09
C ALA A 168 -1.69 12.17 -1.68
N LEU A 169 -2.56 12.00 -0.68
CA LEU A 169 -2.27 12.44 0.68
C LEU A 169 -1.21 11.59 1.37
N THR A 170 -1.14 10.28 1.11
CA THR A 170 -0.02 9.43 1.56
C THR A 170 1.29 9.93 0.99
N GLY A 171 1.32 10.24 -0.32
CA GLY A 171 2.51 10.81 -0.96
C GLY A 171 2.91 12.18 -0.39
N VAL A 172 1.93 13.06 -0.16
CA VAL A 172 2.16 14.37 0.49
C VAL A 172 2.77 14.20 1.88
N HIS A 173 2.20 13.30 2.69
CA HIS A 173 2.70 13.05 4.04
C HIS A 173 4.11 12.48 4.02
N LEU A 174 4.33 11.40 3.27
CA LEU A 174 5.64 10.75 3.17
C LEU A 174 6.72 11.76 2.76
N LEU A 175 6.46 12.60 1.76
CA LEU A 175 7.44 13.57 1.27
C LEU A 175 7.68 14.73 2.23
N ARG A 176 6.71 15.10 3.08
CA ARG A 176 6.85 16.18 4.06
C ARG A 176 7.52 15.72 5.35
N THR A 177 7.23 14.50 5.81
CA THR A 177 7.61 14.03 7.15
C THR A 177 8.67 12.93 7.12
N GLY A 178 8.78 12.18 6.02
CA GLY A 178 9.56 10.94 5.98
C GLY A 178 8.86 9.74 6.62
N GLU A 179 7.62 9.92 7.10
CA GLU A 179 6.84 8.88 7.76
C GLU A 179 5.74 8.38 6.83
N LEU A 180 5.47 7.08 6.85
CA LEU A 180 4.35 6.50 6.14
C LEU A 180 3.09 6.59 7.01
N GLU A 181 2.06 7.23 6.46
CA GLU A 181 0.69 7.15 6.95
C GLU A 181 -0.21 6.91 5.73
N ALA A 182 -1.09 5.92 5.83
CA ALA A 182 -1.97 5.49 4.74
C ALA A 182 -3.46 5.69 5.06
N ASP A 183 -3.79 5.86 6.35
CA ASP A 183 -5.17 6.02 6.83
C ASP A 183 -5.70 7.41 6.42
N LEU A 184 -6.61 7.41 5.44
CA LEU A 184 -7.23 8.62 4.94
C LEU A 184 -8.04 9.35 6.02
N ARG A 185 -8.54 8.64 7.04
CA ARG A 185 -9.27 9.24 8.17
C ARG A 185 -8.39 10.19 8.97
N ARG A 186 -7.07 9.96 8.98
CA ARG A 186 -6.07 10.82 9.61
C ARG A 186 -5.57 11.90 8.65
N LEU A 187 -5.28 11.52 7.41
CA LEU A 187 -4.64 12.42 6.45
C LEU A 187 -5.57 13.48 5.89
N ALA A 188 -6.84 13.15 5.64
CA ALA A 188 -7.78 14.09 5.02
C ALA A 188 -7.95 15.36 5.89
N PRO A 189 -8.28 15.28 7.19
CA PRO A 189 -8.33 16.46 8.05
C PRO A 189 -6.98 17.17 8.19
N LEU A 190 -5.89 16.41 8.31
CA LEU A 190 -4.54 16.95 8.49
C LEU A 190 -4.14 17.91 7.36
N TYR A 191 -4.61 17.66 6.14
CA TYR A 191 -4.31 18.47 4.96
C TYR A 191 -5.49 19.32 4.44
N GLY A 192 -6.57 19.43 5.23
CA GLY A 192 -7.73 20.27 4.89
C GLY A 192 -8.53 19.73 3.71
N TYR A 193 -8.77 18.42 3.73
CA TYR A 193 -9.60 17.64 2.81
C TYR A 193 -10.70 16.86 3.55
N ASP A 194 -11.19 17.39 4.67
CA ASP A 194 -12.21 16.78 5.53
C ASP A 194 -13.44 16.27 4.76
N ASP A 195 -13.82 16.93 3.67
CA ASP A 195 -14.94 16.53 2.81
C ASP A 195 -14.75 15.12 2.23
N ALA A 196 -13.51 14.65 2.03
CA ALA A 196 -13.22 13.29 1.57
C ALA A 196 -13.72 12.22 2.55
N LEU A 197 -13.90 12.55 3.83
CA LEU A 197 -14.45 11.64 4.83
C LEU A 197 -15.93 11.30 4.56
N SER A 198 -16.67 12.18 3.88
CA SER A 198 -18.06 11.90 3.48
C SER A 198 -18.15 10.73 2.49
N LEU A 199 -17.13 10.56 1.63
CA LEU A 199 -17.05 9.43 0.69
C LEU A 199 -16.87 8.10 1.41
N ILE A 200 -16.22 8.07 2.58
CA ILE A 200 -16.09 6.87 3.41
C ILE A 200 -17.48 6.41 3.86
N ARG A 201 -18.32 7.34 4.31
CA ARG A 201 -19.71 7.05 4.69
C ARG A 201 -20.49 6.47 3.51
N ILE A 202 -20.43 7.12 2.34
CA ILE A 202 -21.10 6.63 1.13
C ILE A 202 -20.62 5.22 0.75
N LYS A 203 -19.32 4.96 0.83
CA LYS A 203 -18.74 3.64 0.50
C LYS A 203 -19.20 2.55 1.47
N VAL A 204 -19.26 2.85 2.77
CA VAL A 204 -19.54 1.84 3.81
C VAL A 204 -21.05 1.64 4.02
N GLU A 205 -21.85 2.70 3.93
CA GLU A 205 -23.31 2.65 4.16
C GLU A 205 -24.11 2.41 2.88
N GLY A 206 -23.52 2.67 1.70
CA GLY A 206 -24.22 2.69 0.43
C GLY A 206 -24.61 1.30 -0.10
N ALA A 207 -25.92 1.03 -0.16
CA ALA A 207 -26.51 -0.18 -0.74
C ALA A 207 -26.24 -0.37 -2.25
N GLU A 208 -25.86 0.69 -2.98
CA GLU A 208 -25.59 0.68 -4.44
C GLU A 208 -24.10 0.59 -4.78
N LYS A 209 -23.34 -0.27 -4.08
CA LYS A 209 -21.88 -0.45 -4.30
C LYS A 209 -21.08 0.87 -4.23
N GLY A 210 -21.57 1.84 -3.46
CA GLY A 210 -20.95 3.16 -3.30
C GLY A 210 -21.02 4.07 -4.54
N ALA A 211 -22.03 3.96 -5.40
CA ALA A 211 -22.28 4.95 -6.45
C ALA A 211 -22.49 6.36 -5.84
N VAL A 212 -22.03 7.40 -6.54
CA VAL A 212 -22.19 8.81 -6.12
C VAL A 212 -23.02 9.59 -7.13
N SER A 213 -23.71 10.64 -6.67
CA SER A 213 -24.40 11.57 -7.57
C SER A 213 -23.37 12.36 -8.41
N GLN A 214 -23.81 12.88 -9.55
CA GLN A 214 -22.96 13.75 -10.39
C GLN A 214 -22.49 15.01 -9.64
N GLU A 215 -23.28 15.50 -8.69
CA GLU A 215 -22.91 16.66 -7.86
C GLU A 215 -21.77 16.33 -6.90
N ILE A 216 -21.84 15.17 -6.21
CA ILE A 216 -20.77 14.69 -5.32
C ILE A 216 -19.52 14.38 -6.14
N ASP A 217 -19.66 13.73 -7.30
CA ASP A 217 -18.56 13.47 -8.21
C ASP A 217 -17.83 14.77 -8.60
N ALA A 218 -18.57 15.75 -9.15
CA ALA A 218 -18.01 17.03 -9.56
C ALA A 218 -17.31 17.78 -8.42
N LEU A 219 -17.88 17.75 -7.21
CA LEU A 219 -17.28 18.34 -6.01
C LEU A 219 -15.89 17.76 -5.72
N HIS A 220 -15.76 16.44 -5.71
CA HIS A 220 -14.50 15.79 -5.37
C HIS A 220 -13.47 15.85 -6.51
N ARG A 221 -13.91 15.80 -7.77
CA ARG A 221 -13.01 15.98 -8.92
C ARG A 221 -12.44 17.39 -8.99
N ALA A 222 -13.20 18.40 -8.53
CA ALA A 222 -12.70 19.78 -8.42
C ALA A 222 -11.51 19.91 -7.44
N ALA A 223 -11.31 18.96 -6.53
CA ALA A 223 -10.17 18.94 -5.61
C ALA A 223 -8.88 18.38 -6.25
N TRP A 224 -8.96 17.65 -7.37
CA TRP A 224 -7.81 16.99 -7.98
C TRP A 224 -6.66 17.94 -8.38
N PRO A 225 -6.90 19.12 -8.99
CA PRO A 225 -5.82 20.05 -9.29
C PRO A 225 -5.08 20.52 -8.03
N ARG A 226 -5.80 20.69 -6.91
CA ARG A 226 -5.18 21.05 -5.63
C ARG A 226 -4.35 19.89 -5.06
N LEU A 227 -4.85 18.65 -5.13
CA LEU A 227 -4.09 17.46 -4.69
C LEU A 227 -2.79 17.27 -5.49
N GLU A 228 -2.85 17.46 -6.81
CA GLU A 228 -1.67 17.44 -7.68
C GLU A 228 -0.66 18.54 -7.28
N ALA A 229 -1.16 19.76 -7.02
CA ALA A 229 -0.34 20.88 -6.56
C ALA A 229 0.28 20.62 -5.17
N ASP A 230 -0.46 20.03 -4.24
CA ASP A 230 0.03 19.70 -2.90
C ASP A 230 1.12 18.62 -2.95
N LEU A 231 0.98 17.61 -3.81
CA LEU A 231 2.03 16.62 -4.09
C LEU A 231 3.30 17.28 -4.66
N GLN A 232 3.12 18.19 -5.62
CA GLN A 232 4.24 18.91 -6.23
C GLN A 232 4.95 19.82 -5.21
N ALA A 233 4.19 20.57 -4.41
CA ALA A 233 4.72 21.40 -3.34
C ALA A 233 5.43 20.57 -2.26
N ALA A 234 4.92 19.37 -1.94
CA ALA A 234 5.57 18.44 -1.02
C ALA A 234 6.92 17.96 -1.55
N LEU A 235 7.05 17.69 -2.86
CA LEU A 235 8.34 17.39 -3.48
C LEU A 235 9.30 18.58 -3.41
N GLU A 236 8.84 19.78 -3.76
CA GLU A 236 9.67 21.00 -3.83
C GLU A 236 10.26 21.37 -2.48
N HIS A 237 9.50 21.21 -1.40
CA HIS A 237 9.89 21.56 -0.03
C HIS A 237 10.27 20.34 0.82
N SER A 238 10.47 19.18 0.19
CA SER A 238 10.77 17.93 0.91
C SER A 238 12.12 18.04 1.65
N PRO A 239 12.19 17.64 2.94
CA PRO A 239 13.47 17.52 3.65
C PRO A 239 14.25 16.25 3.27
N LEU A 240 13.66 15.36 2.46
CA LEU A 240 14.21 14.06 2.14
C LEU A 240 15.35 14.14 1.13
N PRO A 241 16.31 13.19 1.16
CA PRO A 241 17.33 13.10 0.13
C PRO A 241 16.72 12.74 -1.23
N ASP A 242 17.41 13.09 -2.32
CA ASP A 242 16.98 12.75 -3.68
C ASP A 242 16.92 11.23 -3.90
N ASP A 243 17.87 10.50 -3.31
CA ASP A 243 18.06 9.06 -3.41
C ASP A 243 18.04 8.38 -2.03
N PRO A 244 17.67 7.08 -1.94
CA PRO A 244 17.69 6.35 -0.67
C PRO A 244 19.12 6.27 -0.11
N PRO A 245 19.36 6.71 1.14
CA PRO A 245 20.71 6.78 1.69
C PRO A 245 21.27 5.41 2.11
N ASN A 246 20.45 4.36 2.14
CA ASN A 246 20.76 3.08 2.77
C ASN A 246 20.88 1.89 1.79
N GLU A 247 21.09 2.13 0.49
CA GLU A 247 21.24 1.07 -0.52
C GLU A 247 22.30 0.02 -0.13
N VAL A 248 23.46 0.46 0.36
CA VAL A 248 24.54 -0.43 0.83
C VAL A 248 24.09 -1.29 2.01
N ALA A 249 23.29 -0.74 2.92
CA ALA A 249 22.77 -1.49 4.07
C ALA A 249 21.72 -2.53 3.64
N CYS A 250 20.85 -2.18 2.68
CA CYS A 250 19.90 -3.11 2.08
C CYS A 250 20.59 -4.30 1.41
N GLU A 251 21.65 -4.03 0.62
CA GLU A 251 22.45 -5.08 -0.03
C GLU A 251 23.12 -5.99 1.01
N ALA A 252 23.79 -5.40 2.01
CA ALA A 252 24.46 -6.15 3.07
C ALA A 252 23.48 -7.05 3.85
N TRP A 253 22.30 -6.52 4.19
CA TRP A 253 21.26 -7.27 4.87
C TRP A 253 20.72 -8.42 4.02
N LEU A 254 20.47 -8.20 2.72
CA LEU A 254 20.02 -9.24 1.80
C LEU A 254 21.02 -10.39 1.70
N VAL A 255 22.31 -10.06 1.57
CA VAL A 255 23.38 -11.06 1.51
C VAL A 255 23.42 -11.87 2.80
N GLU A 256 23.35 -11.23 3.97
CA GLU A 256 23.37 -11.93 5.25
C GLU A 256 22.12 -12.79 5.47
N LEU A 257 20.94 -12.30 5.10
CA LEU A 257 19.70 -13.09 5.13
C LEU A 257 19.84 -14.37 4.28
N ARG A 258 20.43 -14.26 3.08
CA ARG A 258 20.67 -15.41 2.20
C ARG A 258 21.71 -16.38 2.76
N ARG A 259 22.74 -15.88 3.46
CA ARG A 259 23.76 -16.71 4.13
C ARG A 259 23.17 -17.51 5.29
N ARG A 260 22.25 -16.92 6.06
CA ARG A 260 21.54 -17.62 7.14
C ARG A 260 20.68 -18.80 6.65
N ARG A 261 20.30 -18.82 5.37
CA ARG A 261 19.42 -19.83 4.74
C ARG A 261 20.11 -20.69 3.67
N LEU A 262 21.44 -20.75 3.68
CA LEU A 262 22.28 -21.40 2.66
C LEU A 262 22.55 -22.89 2.95
#